data_AF-A0A9W6NX35-F1
#
_entry.id   AF-A0A9W6NX35-F1
#
_cell.length_a   1.000
_cell.length_b   1.000
_cell.length_c   1.000
_cell.angle_alpha   90.00
_cell.angle_beta   90.00
_cell.angle_gamma   90.00
#
_symmetry.space_group_name_H-M   'P 1'
#
loop_
_entity.id
_entity.type
_entity.pdbx_description
1 polymer ?
#
loop_
_entity_poly.entity_id
_entity_poly.type
_entity_poly.pdbx_seq_one_letter_code
_entity_poly.pdbx_strand_id
1 'polypeptide(L)' 'MPTASTAIVVDDSGVRIGTVDGNGQVRDFARVRIGSTRADGVAVDFAGRRLGRVVP' A
#
# COMPACT_ATOMS: atom_id res chain seq x y z
N MET A 1 20.27 1.39 11.42
CA MET A 1 20.08 0.26 10.48
C MET A 1 18.90 0.61 9.59
N PRO A 2 18.98 0.52 8.26
CA PRO A 2 17.84 0.89 7.43
C PRO A 2 16.81 -0.22 7.58
N THR A 3 15.82 0.00 8.44
CA THR A 3 14.64 -0.85 8.52
C THR A 3 14.03 -0.85 7.14
N ALA A 4 13.94 -2.01 6.49
CA ALA A 4 13.15 -2.14 5.27
C ALA A 4 11.69 -1.89 5.67
N SER A 5 11.29 -0.62 5.71
CA SER A 5 9.94 -0.16 6.05
C SER A 5 9.00 -0.58 4.93
N THR A 6 8.66 -1.87 4.92
CA THR A 6 7.60 -2.42 4.10
C THR A 6 6.31 -1.85 4.65
N ALA A 7 5.86 -0.74 4.09
CA ALA A 7 4.68 -0.07 4.59
C ALA A 7 3.45 -0.91 4.22
N ILE A 8 2.50 -1.05 5.13
CA ILE A 8 1.34 -1.92 4.95
C ILE A 8 0.17 -1.06 4.50
N VAL A 9 -0.63 -1.53 3.55
CA VAL A 9 -1.90 -0.89 3.20
C VAL A 9 -3.01 -1.49 4.05
N VAL A 10 -3.68 -0.63 4.82
CA VAL A 10 -4.88 -0.99 5.57
C VAL A 10 -6.10 -0.25 5.02
N ASP A 11 -7.24 -0.92 5.02
CA ASP A 11 -8.52 -0.28 4.72
C ASP A 11 -8.97 0.62 5.89
N ASP A 12 -10.12 1.28 5.75
CA ASP A 12 -10.67 2.15 6.81
C ASP A 12 -11.01 1.38 8.10
N SER A 13 -11.32 0.09 7.96
CA SER A 13 -11.59 -0.85 9.06
C SER A 13 -10.32 -1.40 9.73
N GLY A 14 -9.13 -1.09 9.22
CA GLY A 14 -7.84 -1.58 9.74
C GLY A 14 -7.45 -2.99 9.25
N VAL A 15 -8.16 -3.55 8.28
CA VAL A 15 -7.82 -4.81 7.62
C VAL A 15 -6.68 -4.57 6.65
N ARG A 16 -5.68 -5.45 6.70
CA ARG A 16 -4.54 -5.41 5.78
C ARG A 16 -4.97 -5.86 4.39
N ILE A 17 -4.88 -4.95 3.43
CA ILE A 17 -5.14 -5.21 2.01
C ILE A 17 -3.85 -5.67 1.31
N GLY A 18 -2.70 -5.12 1.69
CA GLY A 18 -1.46 -5.46 1.01
C GLY A 18 -0.25 -4.75 1.61
N THR A 19 0.86 -4.76 0.88
CA THR A 19 2.11 -4.12 1.25
C THR A 19 2.61 -3.22 0.14
N VAL A 20 3.38 -2.21 0.55
CA VAL A 20 3.97 -1.18 -0.29
C VAL A 20 5.46 -1.44 -0.33
N ASP A 21 5.99 -1.58 -1.53
CA ASP A 21 7.44 -1.62 -1.72
C ASP A 21 8.05 -0.21 -1.75
N GLY A 22 9.38 -0.10 -1.63
CA GLY A 22 10.08 1.19 -1.59
C GLY A 22 9.91 2.06 -2.82
N ASN A 23 9.32 1.54 -3.90
CA ASN A 23 8.97 2.28 -5.11
C ASN A 23 7.52 2.79 -5.09
N GLY A 24 6.82 2.65 -3.97
CA GLY A 24 5.43 3.06 -3.80
C GLY A 24 4.43 2.18 -4.55
N GLN A 25 4.76 0.92 -4.85
CA GLN A 25 3.80 0.00 -5.48
C GLN A 25 3.08 -0.85 -4.43
N VAL A 26 1.76 -0.92 -4.55
CA VAL A 26 0.92 -1.75 -3.67
C VAL A 26 0.81 -3.14 -4.26
N ARG A 27 1.25 -4.13 -3.50
CA ARG A 27 1.16 -5.55 -3.82
C ARG A 27 0.27 -6.26 -2.81
N ASP A 28 -0.56 -7.16 -3.30
CA ASP A 28 -1.34 -8.08 -2.48
C ASP A 28 -0.47 -9.25 -1.96
N PHE A 29 -1.02 -10.08 -1.07
CA PHE A 29 -0.40 -11.32 -0.58
C PHE A 29 0.04 -12.28 -1.71
N ALA A 30 -0.64 -12.23 -2.86
CA ALA A 30 -0.25 -12.97 -4.05
C ALA A 30 0.97 -12.37 -4.80
N ARG A 31 1.63 -11.32 -4.28
CA ARG A 31 2.66 -10.50 -4.96
C ARG A 31 2.19 -9.82 -6.25
N VAL A 32 0.89 -9.81 -6.50
CA VAL A 32 0.26 -9.11 -7.63
C VAL A 32 0.14 -7.64 -7.29
N ARG A 33 0.55 -6.78 -8.23
CA ARG A 33 0.39 -5.34 -8.12
C ARG A 33 -1.09 -4.99 -8.30
N ILE A 34 -1.71 -4.46 -7.24
CA ILE A 34 -3.12 -4.04 -7.22
C ILE A 34 -3.28 -2.52 -7.26
N GLY A 35 -2.18 -1.79 -7.06
CA GLY A 35 -2.22 -0.33 -7.07
C GLY A 35 -0.86 0.31 -6.79
N SER A 36 -0.91 1.56 -6.40
CA SER A 36 0.24 2.39 -6.06
C SER A 36 -0.10 3.36 -4.94
N THR A 37 0.89 3.77 -4.18
CA THR A 37 0.74 4.75 -3.11
C THR A 37 1.07 6.14 -3.62
N ARG A 38 0.27 7.12 -3.22
CA ARG A 38 0.57 8.54 -3.45
C ARG A 38 1.56 9.04 -2.39
N ALA A 39 2.20 10.17 -2.69
CA ALA A 39 3.10 10.86 -1.78
C ALA A 39 2.41 11.24 -0.44
N ASP A 40 1.09 11.45 -0.45
CA ASP A 40 0.27 11.69 0.74
C ASP A 40 0.05 10.46 1.65
N GLY A 41 0.66 9.31 1.36
CA GLY A 41 0.48 8.08 2.15
C GLY A 41 -0.85 7.36 1.92
N VAL A 42 -1.55 7.68 0.82
CA VAL A 42 -2.81 7.04 0.43
C VAL A 42 -2.55 5.99 -0.64
N ALA A 43 -3.03 4.77 -0.42
CA ALA A 43 -3.00 3.71 -1.42
C ALA A 43 -4.18 3.85 -2.37
N VAL A 44 -3.91 3.86 -3.69
CA VAL A 44 -4.92 3.96 -4.74
C VAL A 44 -4.77 2.82 -5.74
N ASP A 45 -5.89 2.37 -6.31
CA ASP A 45 -5.90 1.35 -7.37
C ASP A 45 -5.60 1.97 -8.75
N PHE A 46 -5.55 1.13 -9.79
CA PHE A 46 -5.34 1.59 -11.17
C PHE A 46 -6.44 2.50 -11.70
N ALA A 47 -7.67 2.38 -11.18
CA ALA A 47 -8.77 3.30 -11.48
C ALA A 47 -8.71 4.62 -10.66
N GLY A 48 -7.69 4.79 -9.82
CA GLY A 48 -7.53 5.97 -8.96
C GLY A 48 -8.46 6.01 -7.75
N ARG A 49 -9.17 4.92 -7.45
CA ARG A 49 -9.98 4.81 -6.23
C ARG A 49 -9.07 4.51 -5.06
N ARG A 50 -9.41 5.10 -3.92
CA ARG A 50 -8.69 4.89 -2.67
C ARG A 50 -8.94 3.47 -2.18
N LEU A 51 -7.87 2.67 -2.13
CA LEU A 51 -7.86 1.35 -1.51
C LEU A 51 -7.80 1.47 0.01
N GLY A 52 -6.97 2.39 0.50
CA GLY A 52 -6.71 2.49 1.93
C GLY A 52 -5.64 3.52 2.27
N ARG A 53 -5.05 3.38 3.45
CA ARG A 53 -3.92 4.18 3.91
C ARG A 53 -2.70 3.31 4.12
N VAL A 54 -1.54 3.89 3.84
CA VAL A 54 -0.25 3.29 4.08
C VAL A 54 0.12 3.55 5.52
N VAL A 55 0.37 2.49 6.28
CA VAL A 55 0.86 2.55 7.65
C VAL A 55 2.31 2.04 7.69
N PRO A 56 3.23 2.78 8.33
CA PRO A 56 4.63 2.36 8.47
C PRO A 56 4.81 1.18 9.43
#